data_AF-A0A842CLF2-F1
#
_entry.id   AF-A0A842CLF2-F1
#
_cell.length_a   1.000
_cell.length_b   1.000
_cell.length_c   1.000
_cell.angle_alpha   90.00
_cell.angle_beta   90.00
_cell.angle_gamma   90.00
#
_symmetry.space_group_name_H-M   'P 1'
#
loop_
_entity.id
_entity.type
_entity.pdbx_description
1 polymer ?
#
loop_
_entity_poly.entity_id
_entity_poly.type
_entity_poly.pdbx_seq_one_letter_code
_entity_poly.pdbx_strand_id
1 'polypeptide(L)'
;MDKHNELQAVLTNKKKVNEVMCSEKPYIIDGDYFFNLEKRLEHADLVIWIKIPLLVCVANIIKRRFKYAMNTRPDITEGCDEKLSLSFLMYALRYNKRSGKQTKELLDNVYEKELFIIDSYRKLNNYC
;
A
#
# COMPACT_ATOMS: atom_id res chain seq x y z
N MET A 1 4.88 -29.31 -5.60
CA MET A 1 5.56 -28.36 -4.68
C MET A 1 4.80 -28.44 -3.38
N ASP A 2 5.43 -28.97 -2.32
CA ASP A 2 4.73 -29.56 -1.17
C ASP A 2 4.12 -28.53 -0.22
N LYS A 3 2.85 -28.77 0.16
CA LYS A 3 2.08 -27.99 1.16
C LYS A 3 2.81 -27.78 2.49
N HIS A 4 3.72 -28.68 2.84
CA HIS A 4 4.55 -28.58 4.05
C HIS A 4 5.51 -27.38 4.00
N ASN A 5 6.15 -27.13 2.85
CA ASN A 5 7.08 -26.01 2.69
C ASN A 5 6.34 -24.66 2.65
N GLU A 6 5.14 -24.62 2.05
CA GLU A 6 4.29 -23.42 2.09
C GLU A 6 3.86 -23.08 3.52
N LEU A 7 3.46 -24.08 4.32
CA LEU A 7 3.05 -23.85 5.71
C LEU A 7 4.20 -23.30 6.56
N GLN A 8 5.41 -23.84 6.41
CA GLN A 8 6.59 -23.35 7.12
C GLN A 8 6.97 -21.92 6.71
N ALA A 9 6.87 -21.58 5.42
CA ALA A 9 7.12 -20.23 4.93
C ALA A 9 6.10 -19.22 5.50
N VAL A 10 4.81 -19.58 5.54
CA VAL A 10 3.76 -18.74 6.12
C VAL A 10 3.99 -18.51 7.62
N LEU A 11 4.33 -19.56 8.37
CA LEU A 11 4.61 -19.45 9.81
C LEU A 11 5.84 -18.58 10.09
N THR A 12 6.90 -18.74 9.30
CA THR A 12 8.13 -17.95 9.41
C THR A 12 7.87 -16.46 9.15
N ASN A 13 7.08 -16.14 8.12
CA ASN A 13 6.70 -14.75 7.82
C ASN A 13 5.82 -14.14 8.92
N LYS A 14 4.85 -14.90 9.46
CA LYS A 14 4.05 -14.44 10.61
C LYS A 14 4.91 -14.12 11.83
N LYS A 15 5.94 -14.94 12.10
CA LYS A 15 6.86 -14.72 13.23
C LYS A 15 7.65 -13.42 13.06
N LYS A 16 8.22 -13.17 11.88
CA LYS A 16 8.97 -11.93 11.58
C LYS A 16 8.10 -10.68 11.72
N VAL A 17 6.87 -10.70 11.22
CA VAL A 17 5.96 -9.53 11.35
C VAL A 17 5.69 -9.23 12.82
N ASN A 18 5.36 -10.23 13.63
CA ASN A 18 5.11 -10.00 15.06
C ASN A 18 6.36 -9.46 15.79
N GLU A 19 7.55 -9.93 15.44
CA GLU A 19 8.80 -9.43 16.01
C GLU A 19 9.03 -7.93 15.71
N VAL A 20 8.76 -7.50 14.48
CA VAL A 20 8.82 -6.08 14.10
C VAL A 20 7.76 -5.27 14.86
N MET A 21 6.52 -5.77 14.94
CA MET A 21 5.42 -5.05 15.62
C MET A 21 5.67 -4.88 17.12
N CYS A 22 6.39 -5.81 17.76
CA CYS A 22 6.80 -5.75 19.17
C CYS A 22 8.13 -5.00 19.40
N SER A 23 8.77 -4.49 18.36
CA SER A 23 10.06 -3.81 18.48
C SER A 23 9.89 -2.38 19.02
N GLU A 24 10.82 -1.94 19.87
CA GLU A 24 10.91 -0.54 20.31
C GLU A 24 11.56 0.38 19.26
N LYS A 25 12.14 -0.17 18.19
CA LYS A 25 12.75 0.62 17.13
C LYS A 25 11.65 1.24 16.25
N PRO A 26 11.75 2.53 15.88
CA PRO A 26 10.84 3.12 14.92
C PRO A 26 10.86 2.36 13.59
N TYR A 27 9.68 2.07 13.05
CA TYR A 27 9.52 1.42 11.76
C TYR A 27 8.39 2.07 10.96
N ILE A 28 8.43 1.90 9.64
CA ILE A 28 7.38 2.35 8.73
C ILE A 28 6.72 1.10 8.13
N ILE A 29 5.39 1.07 8.14
CA ILE A 29 4.63 0.06 7.41
C ILE A 29 3.99 0.72 6.20
N ASP A 30 4.36 0.27 5.01
CA ASP A 30 3.74 0.66 3.74
C ASP A 30 2.78 -0.44 3.24
N GLY A 31 1.71 -0.04 2.56
CA GLY A 31 0.79 -0.95 1.87
C GLY A 31 -0.70 -0.68 2.09
N ASP A 32 -1.52 -0.99 1.07
CA ASP A 32 -2.97 -0.76 1.02
C ASP A 32 -3.83 -1.91 1.59
N TYR A 33 -3.20 -2.91 2.23
CA TYR A 33 -3.87 -4.12 2.69
C TYR A 33 -4.85 -3.86 3.84
N PHE A 34 -6.14 -3.76 3.48
CA PHE A 34 -7.22 -3.49 4.43
C PHE A 34 -7.39 -4.57 5.50
N PHE A 35 -7.21 -5.86 5.14
CA PHE A 35 -7.48 -7.01 6.00
C PHE A 35 -6.77 -6.96 7.37
N ASN A 36 -5.55 -6.42 7.44
CA ASN A 36 -4.79 -6.27 8.68
C ASN A 36 -4.60 -4.79 9.07
N LEU A 37 -5.37 -3.87 8.50
CA LEU A 37 -5.18 -2.44 8.75
C LEU A 37 -5.48 -2.10 10.22
N GLU A 38 -6.57 -2.60 10.78
CA GLU A 38 -6.96 -2.34 12.17
C GLU A 38 -5.85 -2.69 13.18
N LYS A 39 -5.30 -3.91 13.10
CA LYS A 39 -4.16 -4.32 13.95
C LYS A 39 -2.93 -3.43 13.78
N ARG A 40 -2.70 -2.89 12.57
CA ARG A 40 -1.60 -1.94 12.34
C ARG A 40 -1.89 -0.59 12.98
N LEU A 41 -3.14 -0.13 12.94
CA LEU A 41 -3.57 1.13 13.55
C LEU A 41 -3.40 1.11 15.07
N GLU A 42 -3.61 -0.02 15.74
CA GLU A 42 -3.34 -0.19 17.18
C GLU A 42 -1.90 0.18 17.56
N HIS A 43 -0.94 -0.15 16.69
CA HIS A 43 0.50 0.02 16.94
C HIS A 43 1.07 1.29 16.28
N ALA A 44 0.29 1.97 15.44
CA ALA A 44 0.75 3.15 14.73
C ALA A 44 0.58 4.40 15.60
N ASP A 45 1.61 5.23 15.74
CA ASP A 45 1.50 6.54 16.40
C ASP A 45 1.16 7.67 15.43
N LEU A 46 1.51 7.46 14.16
CA LEU A 46 1.21 8.34 13.04
C LEU A 46 0.70 7.53 11.85
N VAL A 47 -0.38 8.01 11.23
CA VAL A 47 -0.88 7.49 9.95
C VAL A 47 -0.79 8.59 8.89
N ILE A 48 -0.10 8.28 7.80
CA ILE A 48 -0.06 9.12 6.59
C ILE A 48 -0.92 8.44 5.52
N TRP A 49 -2.07 9.03 5.21
CA TRP A 49 -2.96 8.53 4.17
C TRP A 49 -2.85 9.36 2.88
N ILE A 50 -2.20 8.78 1.88
CA ILE A 50 -2.08 9.38 0.54
C ILE A 50 -3.35 9.09 -0.27
N LYS A 51 -4.24 10.08 -0.34
CA LYS A 51 -5.57 10.02 -0.96
C LYS A 51 -5.68 10.92 -2.19
N ILE A 52 -4.74 10.78 -3.11
CA ILE A 52 -4.74 11.49 -4.40
C ILE A 52 -5.98 11.08 -5.23
N PRO A 53 -6.60 12.01 -6.01
CA PRO A 53 -7.74 11.68 -6.85
C PRO A 53 -7.47 10.52 -7.80
N LEU A 54 -8.43 9.60 -7.87
CA LEU A 54 -8.30 8.34 -8.60
C LEU A 54 -7.86 8.52 -10.06
N LEU A 55 -8.43 9.51 -10.76
CA LEU A 55 -8.11 9.76 -12.16
C LEU A 55 -6.64 10.16 -12.33
N VAL A 56 -6.08 10.90 -11.37
CA VAL A 56 -4.65 11.27 -11.36
C VAL A 56 -3.79 10.03 -11.13
N CYS A 57 -4.17 9.16 -10.18
CA CYS A 57 -3.47 7.90 -9.93
C CYS A 57 -3.45 7.00 -11.18
N VAL A 58 -4.59 6.85 -11.86
CA VAL A 58 -4.71 6.06 -13.10
C VAL A 58 -3.90 6.68 -14.24
N ALA A 59 -3.97 8.00 -14.42
CA ALA A 59 -3.12 8.70 -15.39
C ALA A 59 -1.63 8.47 -15.13
N ASN A 60 -1.20 8.46 -13.86
CA ASN A 60 0.18 8.18 -13.48
C ASN A 60 0.59 6.73 -13.73
N ILE A 61 -0.31 5.75 -13.49
CA ILE A 61 -0.08 4.35 -13.86
C ILE A 61 0.18 4.25 -15.37
N ILE A 62 -0.67 4.86 -16.19
CA ILE A 62 -0.56 4.84 -17.65
C ILE A 62 0.72 5.56 -18.09
N LYS A 63 1.01 6.75 -17.55
CA LYS A 63 2.22 7.52 -17.84
C LYS A 63 3.50 6.73 -17.53
N ARG A 64 3.55 6.04 -16.38
CA ARG A 64 4.67 5.18 -16.02
C ARG A 64 4.83 4.03 -17.01
N ARG A 65 3.73 3.38 -17.41
CA ARG A 65 3.79 2.31 -18.41
C ARG A 65 4.41 2.76 -19.71
N PHE A 66 4.05 3.95 -20.22
CA PHE A 66 4.66 4.49 -21.44
C PHE A 66 6.12 4.90 -21.24
N LYS A 67 6.46 5.55 -20.12
CA LYS A 67 7.84 5.97 -19.80
C LYS A 67 8.81 4.79 -19.73
N TYR A 68 8.35 3.66 -19.19
CA TYR A 68 9.13 2.45 -18.97
C TYR A 68 8.70 1.30 -19.92
N ALA A 69 8.11 1.63 -21.08
CA ALA A 69 7.66 0.61 -22.02
C ALA A 69 8.82 -0.22 -22.60
N MET A 70 10.00 0.41 -22.73
CA MET A 70 11.21 -0.17 -23.31
C MET A 70 12.31 -0.45 -22.26
N ASN A 71 12.10 -0.08 -21.00
CA ASN A 71 13.10 -0.20 -19.93
C ASN A 71 12.43 -0.71 -18.67
N THR A 72 13.08 -1.63 -17.95
CA THR A 72 12.64 -2.01 -16.61
C THR A 72 12.74 -0.78 -15.69
N ARG A 73 11.72 -0.63 -14.85
CA ARG A 73 11.73 0.40 -13.82
C ARG A 73 12.91 0.15 -12.86
N PRO A 74 13.65 1.18 -12.46
CA PRO A 74 14.82 1.01 -11.59
C PRO A 74 14.44 0.51 -10.19
N ASP A 75 13.19 0.71 -9.77
CA ASP A 75 12.62 0.27 -8.50
C ASP A 75 11.97 -1.12 -8.56
N ILE A 76 12.07 -1.82 -9.69
CA ILE A 76 11.52 -3.15 -9.90
C ILE A 76 12.64 -4.18 -10.03
N THR A 77 12.50 -5.28 -9.30
CA THR A 77 13.44 -6.41 -9.35
C THR A 77 13.48 -7.03 -10.74
N GLU A 78 14.67 -7.44 -11.18
CA GLU A 78 14.88 -8.13 -12.44
C GLU A 78 13.95 -9.35 -12.59
N GLY A 79 13.36 -9.52 -13.78
CA GLY A 79 12.37 -10.58 -14.05
C GLY A 79 10.91 -10.25 -13.68
N CYS A 80 10.63 -9.08 -13.13
CA CYS A 80 9.26 -8.61 -12.90
C CYS A 80 8.78 -7.71 -14.04
N ASP A 81 8.19 -8.32 -15.07
CA ASP A 81 7.58 -7.59 -16.18
C ASP A 81 6.26 -6.95 -15.74
N GLU A 82 6.26 -5.63 -15.53
CA GLU A 82 5.03 -4.88 -15.27
C GLU A 82 4.09 -4.93 -16.48
N LYS A 83 3.06 -5.80 -16.41
CA LYS A 83 1.99 -5.88 -17.38
C LYS A 83 0.82 -5.01 -16.95
N LEU A 84 0.60 -3.92 -17.69
CA LEU A 84 -0.63 -3.14 -17.54
C LEU A 84 -1.78 -3.89 -18.22
N SER A 85 -2.49 -4.72 -17.46
CA SER A 85 -3.71 -5.38 -17.95
C SER A 85 -4.93 -4.48 -17.75
N LEU A 86 -5.97 -4.71 -18.56
CA LEU A 86 -7.27 -4.08 -18.35
C LEU A 86 -7.86 -4.45 -16.97
N SER A 87 -7.62 -5.68 -16.50
CA SER A 87 -8.03 -6.12 -15.16
C SER A 87 -7.37 -5.31 -14.05
N PHE A 88 -6.08 -4.98 -14.19
CA PHE A 88 -5.35 -4.13 -13.23
C PHE A 88 -5.88 -2.69 -13.23
N LEU A 89 -6.13 -2.11 -14.41
CA LEU A 89 -6.72 -0.78 -14.51
C LEU A 89 -8.12 -0.74 -13.88
N MET A 90 -8.96 -1.75 -14.14
CA MET A 90 -10.29 -1.85 -13.55
C MET A 90 -10.21 -2.03 -12.02
N TYR A 91 -9.24 -2.81 -11.54
CA TYR A 91 -8.96 -2.95 -10.11
C TYR A 91 -8.57 -1.62 -9.46
N ALA A 92 -7.67 -0.86 -10.09
CA ALA A 92 -7.27 0.48 -9.63
C ALA A 92 -8.46 1.45 -9.64
N LEU A 93 -9.24 1.50 -10.72
CA LEU A 93 -10.43 2.33 -10.84
C LEU A 93 -11.51 2.04 -9.78
N ARG A 94 -11.55 0.81 -9.26
CA ARG A 94 -12.49 0.42 -8.21
C ARG A 94 -11.97 0.69 -6.80
N TYR A 95 -10.77 1.24 -6.62
CA TYR A 95 -10.12 1.44 -5.32
C TYR A 95 -11.03 2.10 -4.27
N ASN A 96 -11.67 3.23 -4.61
CA ASN A 96 -12.53 3.95 -3.65
C ASN A 96 -13.71 3.09 -3.15
N LYS A 97 -14.28 2.26 -4.02
CA LYS A 97 -15.37 1.34 -3.67
C LYS A 97 -14.86 0.10 -2.92
N ARG A 98 -13.69 -0.41 -3.31
CA ARG A 98 -13.09 -1.64 -2.79
C ARG A 98 -12.43 -1.47 -1.43
N SER A 99 -11.74 -0.34 -1.20
CA SER A 99 -10.89 -0.15 -0.01
C SER A 99 -10.95 1.27 0.52
N GLY A 100 -10.95 2.29 -0.33
CA GLY A 100 -10.87 3.69 0.12
C GLY A 100 -11.99 4.11 1.07
N LYS A 101 -13.24 3.66 0.83
CA LYS A 101 -14.38 3.90 1.74
C LYS A 101 -14.17 3.20 3.09
N GLN A 102 -13.81 1.92 3.07
CA GLN A 102 -13.62 1.12 4.28
C GLN A 102 -12.44 1.65 5.11
N THR A 103 -11.33 2.04 4.47
CA THR A 103 -10.19 2.68 5.12
C THR A 103 -10.62 3.98 5.78
N LYS A 104 -11.43 4.81 5.11
CA LYS A 104 -11.96 6.04 5.71
C LYS A 104 -12.77 5.74 6.97
N GLU A 105 -13.74 4.83 6.86
CA GLU A 105 -14.62 4.46 7.96
C GLU A 105 -13.82 3.89 9.14
N LEU A 106 -12.81 3.05 8.88
CA LEU A 106 -11.97 2.51 9.94
C LEU A 106 -11.14 3.60 10.63
N LEU A 107 -10.50 4.50 9.86
CA LEU A 107 -9.72 5.60 10.42
C LEU A 107 -10.60 6.55 11.24
N ASP A 108 -11.79 6.90 10.74
CA ASP A 108 -12.72 7.80 11.43
C ASP A 108 -13.25 7.21 12.75
N ASN A 109 -13.35 5.88 12.87
CA ASN A 109 -13.96 5.22 14.03
C ASN A 109 -12.98 4.65 15.05
N VAL A 110 -11.76 4.28 14.63
CA VAL A 110 -10.81 3.53 15.48
C VAL A 110 -9.53 4.31 15.74
N TYR A 111 -9.12 5.19 14.83
CA TYR A 111 -7.81 5.82 14.94
C TYR A 111 -7.89 7.24 15.52
N GLU A 112 -7.54 7.35 16.79
CA GLU A 112 -7.64 8.61 17.55
C GLU A 112 -6.32 9.40 17.63
N LYS A 113 -5.22 8.83 17.11
CA LYS A 113 -3.90 9.45 17.13
C LYS A 113 -3.68 10.33 15.88
N GLU A 114 -2.42 10.63 15.56
CA GLU A 114 -2.09 11.62 14.53
C GLU A 114 -2.35 11.09 13.12
N LEU A 115 -3.29 11.72 12.40
CA LEU A 115 -3.66 11.38 11.03
C LEU A 115 -3.36 12.52 10.07
N PHE A 116 -2.44 12.30 9.12
CA PHE A 116 -2.20 13.21 8.01
C PHE A 116 -2.75 12.67 6.70
N ILE A 117 -3.65 13.44 6.07
CA ILE A 117 -4.21 13.10 4.76
C ILE A 117 -3.53 13.95 3.69
N ILE A 118 -2.91 13.31 2.70
CA ILE A 118 -2.32 13.96 1.52
C ILE A 118 -3.21 13.68 0.31
N ASP A 119 -3.97 14.68 -0.11
CA ASP A 119 -5.01 14.56 -1.15
C ASP A 119 -4.63 15.25 -2.48
N SER A 120 -3.45 15.87 -2.56
CA SER A 120 -2.98 16.52 -3.77
C SER A 120 -1.47 16.49 -3.87
N TYR A 121 -0.95 16.50 -5.11
CA TYR A 121 0.49 16.65 -5.35
C TYR A 121 1.03 17.98 -4.85
N ARG A 122 0.23 19.04 -4.86
CA ARG A 122 0.61 20.33 -4.26
C ARG A 122 0.93 20.15 -2.77
N LYS A 123 0.05 19.46 -2.04
CA LYS A 123 0.27 19.18 -0.62
C LYS A 123 1.46 18.24 -0.42
N LEU A 124 1.58 17.19 -1.24
CA LEU A 124 2.71 16.26 -1.18
C LEU A 124 4.07 16.96 -1.37
N ASN A 125 4.17 17.86 -2.34
CA ASN A 125 5.40 18.58 -2.67
C ASN A 125 5.88 19.53 -1.56
N ASN A 126 5.06 19.83 -0.55
CA ASN A 126 5.53 20.61 0.61
C ASN A 126 6.42 19.78 1.56
N TYR A 127 6.54 18.47 1.33
CA TYR A 127 7.29 17.54 2.17
C TYR A 127 8.45 16.85 1.41
N CYS A 128 8.71 17.22 0.15
CA CYS A 128 9.71 16.60 -0.72
C CYS A 128 10.62 17.67 -1.36
#